data_AF-A0A2P4SA02-F1
#
_entry.id   AF-A0A2P4SA02-F1
#
_cell.length_a   1.000
_cell.length_b   1.000
_cell.length_c   1.000
_cell.angle_alpha   90.00
_cell.angle_beta   90.00
_cell.angle_gamma   90.00
#
_symmetry.space_group_name_H-M   'P 1'
#
loop_
_entity.id
_entity.type
_entity.pdbx_description
1 polymer ?
#
loop_
_entity_poly.entity_id
_entity_poly.type
_entity_poly.pdbx_seq_one_letter_code
_entity_poly.pdbx_strand_id
1 'polypeptide(L)'
;ALKQQIAELQEDLKRKEAKWSTTHRRLKDQIDALVNENMELKEEVKIMERFRLEAWKKVEAVGSKKKVENSGVTLKRTESADTSPDEALVSVPSGPAHTDSEEIQSEIAYPDGRVEKVLKNGCHLIFLPNGTWKKVGSDGKTVTITFFNGDVKQIMPDQTVIYYYADAKTTHTTYPDGLEVLQFSNGQIGKEIIQPNQPP
;
A
#
# COMPACT_ATOMS: atom_id res chain seq x y z
N ALA A 1 61.17 31.74 -4.51
CA ALA A 1 60.74 30.80 -3.45
C ALA A 1 59.33 31.15 -2.93
N LEU A 2 59.12 32.28 -2.23
CA LEU A 2 57.83 32.61 -1.59
C LEU A 2 56.62 32.67 -2.52
N LYS A 3 56.73 33.28 -3.72
CA LYS A 3 55.63 33.34 -4.68
C LYS A 3 55.16 31.95 -5.16
N GLN A 4 56.08 31.00 -5.26
CA GLN A 4 55.76 29.62 -5.65
C GLN A 4 54.98 28.91 -4.54
N GLN A 5 55.41 29.05 -3.29
CA GLN A 5 54.70 28.50 -2.12
C GLN A 5 53.29 29.08 -1.99
N ILE A 6 53.10 30.38 -2.25
CA ILE A 6 51.77 31.01 -2.22
C ILE A 6 50.86 30.41 -3.30
N ALA A 7 51.37 30.21 -4.52
CA ALA A 7 50.60 29.63 -5.62
C ALA A 7 50.20 28.17 -5.33
N GLU A 8 51.14 27.39 -4.78
CA GLU A 8 50.92 25.98 -4.43
C GLU A 8 49.87 25.83 -3.31
N LEU A 9 49.94 26.66 -2.26
CA LEU A 9 48.93 26.71 -1.20
C LEU A 9 47.55 27.14 -1.73
N GLN A 10 47.48 28.06 -2.69
CA GLN A 10 46.22 28.46 -3.33
C GLN A 10 45.60 27.32 -4.15
N GLU A 11 46.42 26.55 -4.86
CA GLU A 11 45.95 25.40 -5.64
C GLU A 11 45.47 24.27 -4.72
N ASP A 12 46.18 24.01 -3.63
CA ASP A 12 45.77 23.05 -2.61
C ASP A 12 44.47 23.43 -1.91
N LEU A 13 44.28 24.73 -1.63
CA LEU A 13 43.04 25.25 -1.07
C LEU A 13 41.87 25.05 -2.05
N LYS A 14 42.06 25.40 -3.33
CA LYS A 14 41.05 25.13 -4.38
C LYS A 14 40.73 23.65 -4.53
N ARG A 15 41.73 22.76 -4.48
CA ARG A 15 41.52 21.31 -4.50
C ARG A 15 40.70 20.85 -3.30
N LYS A 16 40.99 21.36 -2.10
CA LYS A 16 40.24 21.04 -0.88
C LYS A 16 38.80 21.56 -0.95
N GLU A 17 38.59 22.78 -1.44
CA GLU A 17 37.25 23.35 -1.64
C GLU A 17 36.42 22.54 -2.64
N ALA A 18 37.00 22.15 -3.78
CA ALA A 18 36.31 21.34 -4.79
C ALA A 18 35.92 19.96 -4.25
N LYS A 19 36.83 19.30 -3.52
CA LYS A 19 36.56 18.01 -2.86
C LYS A 19 35.46 18.16 -1.82
N TRP A 20 35.58 19.16 -0.96
CA TRP A 20 34.60 19.43 0.10
C TRP A 20 33.21 19.75 -0.47
N SER A 21 33.14 20.57 -1.52
CA SER A 21 31.89 20.89 -2.22
C SER A 21 31.22 19.64 -2.78
N THR A 22 32.00 18.75 -3.40
CA THR A 22 31.48 17.49 -3.95
C THR A 22 30.93 16.57 -2.84
N THR A 23 31.67 16.42 -1.75
CA THR A 23 31.20 15.62 -0.61
C THR A 23 29.99 16.23 0.09
N HIS A 24 29.96 17.55 0.20
CA HIS A 24 28.85 18.27 0.82
C HIS A 24 27.58 18.13 -0.01
N ARG A 25 27.67 18.26 -1.34
CA ARG A 25 26.56 17.99 -2.25
C ARG A 25 26.05 16.57 -2.09
N ARG A 26 26.94 15.57 -2.16
CA ARG A 26 26.55 14.16 -1.99
C ARG A 26 25.84 13.90 -0.67
N LEU A 27 26.36 14.42 0.44
CA LEU A 27 25.73 14.26 1.75
C LEU A 27 24.38 14.96 1.81
N LYS A 28 24.25 16.14 1.19
CA LYS A 28 22.98 16.86 1.09
C LYS A 28 21.96 16.05 0.29
N ASP A 29 22.34 15.52 -0.86
CA ASP A 29 21.48 14.66 -1.69
C ASP A 29 21.03 13.42 -0.91
N GLN A 30 21.92 12.81 -0.10
CA GLN A 30 21.56 11.68 0.76
C GLN A 30 20.60 12.07 1.89
N ILE A 31 20.80 13.24 2.51
CA ILE A 31 19.89 13.77 3.53
C ILE A 31 18.52 14.01 2.91
N ASP A 32 18.46 14.65 1.74
CA ASP A 32 17.21 14.96 1.06
C ASP A 32 16.46 13.67 0.67
N ALA A 33 17.17 12.65 0.18
CA ALA A 33 16.60 11.33 -0.09
C ALA A 33 16.05 10.65 1.17
N LEU A 34 16.83 10.61 2.26
CA LEU A 34 16.40 10.03 3.54
C LEU A 34 15.26 10.81 4.19
N VAL A 35 15.20 12.13 4.01
CA VAL A 35 14.11 12.97 4.48
C VAL A 35 12.83 12.65 3.71
N ASN A 36 12.93 12.46 2.39
CA ASN A 36 11.80 12.08 1.56
C ASN A 36 11.29 10.68 1.92
N GLU A 37 12.17 9.69 2.06
CA GLU A 37 11.81 8.34 2.51
C GLU A 37 11.17 8.36 3.91
N ASN A 38 11.71 9.14 4.84
CA ASN A 38 11.09 9.33 6.15
C ASN A 38 9.72 10.01 6.06
N MET A 39 9.53 10.95 5.13
CA MET A 39 8.23 11.59 4.91
C MET A 39 7.22 10.59 4.37
N GLU A 40 7.64 9.72 3.45
CA GLU A 40 6.81 8.66 2.87
C GLU A 40 6.40 7.61 3.91
N LEU A 41 7.37 7.08 4.67
CA LEU A 41 7.10 6.16 5.79
C LEU A 41 6.17 6.80 6.83
N LYS A 42 6.35 8.09 7.12
CA LYS A 42 5.45 8.81 8.02
C LYS A 42 4.05 8.96 7.45
N GLU A 43 3.89 9.25 6.16
CA GLU A 43 2.56 9.33 5.55
C GLU A 43 1.92 7.94 5.47
N GLU A 44 2.68 6.87 5.25
CA GLU A 44 2.20 5.50 5.34
C GLU A 44 1.71 5.16 6.75
N VAL A 45 2.51 5.43 7.78
CA VAL A 45 2.09 5.27 9.19
C VAL A 45 0.84 6.08 9.49
N LYS A 46 0.77 7.32 9.00
CA LYS A 46 -0.38 8.21 9.20
C LYS A 46 -1.61 7.71 8.44
N ILE A 47 -1.45 7.11 7.27
CA ILE A 47 -2.53 6.46 6.52
C ILE A 47 -3.01 5.25 7.32
N MET A 48 -2.10 4.37 7.75
CA MET A 48 -2.42 3.20 8.58
C MET A 48 -3.18 3.61 9.85
N GLU A 49 -2.73 4.67 10.52
CA GLU A 49 -3.35 5.19 11.74
C GLU A 49 -4.73 5.81 11.48
N ARG A 50 -4.92 6.54 10.37
CA ARG A 50 -6.26 7.04 9.97
C ARG A 50 -7.23 5.89 9.74
N PHE A 51 -6.80 4.86 9.02
CA PHE A 51 -7.64 3.67 8.79
C PHE A 51 -7.97 2.94 10.10
N ARG A 52 -6.99 2.79 11.00
CA ARG A 52 -7.20 2.22 12.33
C ARG A 52 -8.26 3.00 13.12
N LEU A 53 -8.20 4.33 13.09
CA LEU A 53 -9.15 5.22 13.78
C LEU A 53 -10.55 5.22 13.15
N GLU A 54 -10.65 5.17 11.82
CA GLU A 54 -11.93 5.06 11.12
C GLU A 54 -12.62 3.73 11.41
N ALA A 55 -11.86 2.63 11.43
CA ALA A 55 -12.36 1.31 11.83
C ALA A 55 -12.86 1.33 13.28
N TRP A 56 -12.08 1.91 14.20
CA TRP A 56 -12.47 2.03 15.61
C TRP A 56 -13.75 2.87 15.80
N LYS A 57 -13.85 4.02 15.14
CA LYS A 57 -15.03 4.90 15.19
C LYS A 57 -16.29 4.23 14.64
N LYS A 58 -16.15 3.38 13.62
CA LYS A 58 -17.25 2.61 13.03
C LYS A 58 -17.79 1.56 14.01
N VAL A 59 -16.91 0.94 14.81
CA VAL A 59 -17.29 -0.01 15.87
C VAL A 59 -18.08 0.70 16.99
N GLU A 60 -17.66 1.89 17.41
CA GLU A 60 -18.39 2.68 18.42
C GLU A 60 -19.79 3.13 17.94
N ALA A 61 -19.91 3.49 16.65
CA ALA A 61 -21.19 3.88 16.05
C ALA A 61 -22.18 2.72 15.95
N VAL A 62 -21.70 1.48 15.79
CA VAL A 62 -22.52 0.25 15.80
C VAL A 62 -22.93 -0.13 17.23
N GLY A 63 -22.07 0.09 18.22
CA GLY A 63 -22.38 -0.12 19.65
C GLY A 63 -23.49 0.80 20.17
N SER A 64 -23.53 2.05 19.72
CA SER A 64 -24.55 3.03 20.14
C SER A 64 -25.96 2.76 19.58
N LYS A 65 -26.08 1.97 18.49
CA LYS A 65 -27.36 1.60 17.87
C LYS A 65 -28.00 0.35 18.45
N LYS A 66 -27.26 -0.49 19.20
CA LYS A 66 -27.75 -1.76 19.76
C LYS A 66 -28.45 -1.65 21.13
N LYS A 67 -28.65 -0.45 21.69
CA LYS A 67 -29.32 -0.26 22.99
C LYS A 67 -30.86 -0.25 22.92
N VAL A 68 -31.46 -0.34 21.74
CA VAL A 68 -32.92 -0.41 21.58
C VAL A 68 -33.21 -1.62 20.70
N GLU A 69 -33.98 -2.57 21.22
CA GLU A 69 -34.44 -3.81 20.58
C GLU A 69 -33.45 -4.99 20.55
N ASN A 70 -33.49 -5.83 21.60
CA ASN A 70 -33.87 -7.25 21.40
C ASN A 70 -34.20 -7.96 22.73
N SER A 71 -35.43 -8.44 22.88
CA SER A 71 -35.86 -9.45 23.85
C SER A 71 -36.82 -10.43 23.15
N GLY A 72 -36.62 -11.73 23.37
CA GLY A 72 -37.51 -12.82 22.93
C GLY A 72 -36.90 -13.67 21.80
N VAL A 73 -36.39 -14.90 21.94
CA VAL A 73 -36.79 -16.17 22.60
C VAL A 73 -37.01 -17.27 21.53
N THR A 74 -36.24 -18.35 21.72
CA THR A 74 -36.55 -19.79 21.49
C THR A 74 -36.22 -20.52 20.17
N LEU A 75 -35.51 -21.63 20.43
CA LEU A 75 -35.09 -22.78 19.63
C LEU A 75 -36.20 -23.49 18.83
N LYS A 76 -35.81 -24.15 17.72
CA LYS A 76 -36.02 -25.60 17.52
C LYS A 76 -34.91 -26.23 16.65
N ARG A 77 -34.51 -27.42 17.07
CA ARG A 77 -33.56 -28.41 16.51
C ARG A 77 -34.28 -29.35 15.54
N THR A 78 -33.61 -29.77 14.46
CA THR A 78 -33.80 -31.11 13.84
C THR A 78 -32.57 -31.50 13.00
N GLU A 79 -32.16 -32.76 13.13
CA GLU A 79 -31.06 -33.49 12.44
C GLU A 79 -31.41 -33.73 10.93
N SER A 80 -30.60 -34.24 9.98
CA SER A 80 -29.46 -35.18 9.95
C SER A 80 -28.80 -35.23 8.53
N ALA A 81 -27.63 -35.88 8.46
CA ALA A 81 -27.04 -36.68 7.35
C ALA A 81 -26.39 -36.01 6.10
N ASP A 82 -25.05 -35.94 6.15
CA ASP A 82 -24.06 -36.65 5.31
C ASP A 82 -24.27 -36.78 3.78
N THR A 83 -23.36 -36.21 2.98
CA THR A 83 -22.61 -36.87 1.88
C THR A 83 -21.73 -35.88 1.09
N SER A 84 -20.43 -36.20 1.01
CA SER A 84 -19.40 -35.78 0.04
C SER A 84 -18.93 -37.09 -0.63
N PRO A 85 -18.29 -37.17 -1.82
CA PRO A 85 -17.46 -36.17 -2.51
C PRO A 85 -17.63 -36.12 -4.05
N ASP A 86 -17.02 -35.14 -4.73
CA ASP A 86 -16.10 -35.44 -5.85
C ASP A 86 -15.30 -34.21 -6.29
N GLU A 87 -14.06 -34.47 -6.69
CA GLU A 87 -13.16 -33.53 -7.33
C GLU A 87 -13.56 -33.27 -8.78
N ALA A 88 -13.21 -32.11 -9.34
CA ALA A 88 -12.35 -32.04 -10.54
C ALA A 88 -12.17 -30.58 -11.04
N LEU A 89 -10.93 -30.32 -11.48
CA LEU A 89 -10.49 -29.34 -12.48
C LEU A 89 -10.29 -27.87 -12.04
N VAL A 90 -9.09 -27.66 -11.52
CA VAL A 90 -8.12 -26.65 -11.96
C VAL A 90 -8.54 -25.89 -13.23
N SER A 91 -8.73 -24.58 -13.10
CA SER A 91 -8.59 -23.64 -14.21
C SER A 91 -7.84 -22.42 -13.71
N VAL A 92 -6.53 -22.44 -13.98
CA VAL A 92 -5.67 -21.27 -13.95
C VAL A 92 -6.12 -20.36 -15.09
N PRO A 93 -6.55 -19.11 -14.86
CA PRO A 93 -6.57 -18.15 -15.92
C PRO A 93 -5.13 -17.70 -16.11
N SER A 94 -4.53 -18.20 -17.18
CA SER A 94 -3.44 -17.56 -17.92
C SER A 94 -3.56 -16.04 -17.81
N GLY A 95 -2.48 -15.40 -17.39
CA GLY A 95 -2.42 -13.95 -17.30
C GLY A 95 -2.85 -13.31 -18.62
N PRO A 96 -3.55 -12.17 -18.58
CA PRO A 96 -3.69 -11.41 -19.79
C PRO A 96 -2.49 -10.47 -19.90
N ALA A 97 -1.70 -10.71 -20.93
CA ALA A 97 -1.05 -9.62 -21.63
C ALA A 97 -2.15 -8.62 -22.04
N HIS A 98 -2.33 -7.55 -21.28
CA HIS A 98 -3.13 -6.41 -21.69
C HIS A 98 -2.17 -5.28 -22.04
N THR A 99 -2.05 -5.10 -23.35
CA THR A 99 -1.68 -3.84 -23.99
C THR A 99 -2.49 -2.70 -23.37
N ASP A 100 -1.95 -2.01 -22.37
CA ASP A 100 -2.45 -0.72 -21.87
C ASP A 100 -2.16 0.35 -22.94
N SER A 101 -2.88 0.26 -24.04
CA SER A 101 -3.21 1.41 -24.88
C SER A 101 -4.69 1.73 -24.66
N GLU A 102 -5.11 1.80 -23.41
CA GLU A 102 -6.33 2.53 -23.06
C GLU A 102 -6.01 4.02 -23.24
N GLU A 103 -6.60 4.66 -24.24
CA GLU A 103 -6.29 6.04 -24.61
C GLU A 103 -6.46 7.00 -23.41
N ILE A 104 -5.39 7.72 -23.09
CA ILE A 104 -5.39 8.77 -22.07
C ILE A 104 -6.32 9.89 -22.51
N GLN A 105 -7.27 10.27 -21.65
CA GLN A 105 -8.16 11.40 -21.87
C GLN A 105 -7.54 12.73 -21.44
N SER A 106 -6.84 12.74 -20.29
CA SER A 106 -6.13 13.93 -19.80
C SER A 106 -4.96 13.54 -18.90
N GLU A 107 -3.93 14.38 -18.87
CA GLU A 107 -2.74 14.20 -18.03
C GLU A 107 -2.36 15.53 -17.36
N ILE A 108 -2.02 15.48 -16.08
CA ILE A 108 -1.59 16.60 -15.26
C ILE A 108 -0.25 16.23 -14.64
N ALA A 109 0.79 17.01 -14.92
CA ALA A 109 2.09 16.89 -14.29
C ALA A 109 2.29 18.02 -13.26
N TYR A 110 2.74 17.66 -12.06
CA TYR A 110 2.95 18.57 -10.95
C TYR A 110 4.46 18.89 -10.78
N PRO A 111 4.82 20.06 -10.22
CA PRO A 111 6.23 20.44 -10.03
C PRO A 111 7.04 19.51 -9.11
N ASP A 112 6.36 18.75 -8.26
CA ASP A 112 6.95 17.73 -7.37
C ASP A 112 7.25 16.41 -8.09
N GLY A 113 6.96 16.31 -9.40
CA GLY A 113 7.16 15.12 -10.22
C GLY A 113 6.02 14.11 -10.16
N ARG A 114 4.94 14.39 -9.42
CA ARG A 114 3.71 13.59 -9.50
C ARG A 114 3.05 13.78 -10.87
N VAL A 115 2.50 12.71 -11.41
CA VAL A 115 1.72 12.73 -12.65
C VAL A 115 0.38 12.06 -12.44
N GLU A 116 -0.71 12.69 -12.86
CA GLU A 116 -2.06 12.13 -12.82
C GLU A 116 -2.59 11.98 -14.24
N LYS A 117 -3.17 10.82 -14.55
CA LYS A 117 -3.81 10.55 -15.84
C LYS A 117 -5.25 10.10 -15.62
N VAL A 118 -6.16 10.63 -16.43
CA VAL A 118 -7.54 10.14 -16.52
C VAL A 118 -7.66 9.38 -17.84
N LEU A 119 -8.14 8.14 -17.77
CA LEU A 119 -8.38 7.29 -18.92
C LEU A 119 -9.81 7.52 -19.45
N LYS A 120 -10.05 7.25 -20.74
CA LYS A 120 -11.38 7.40 -21.34
C LYS A 120 -12.47 6.54 -20.67
N ASN A 121 -12.08 5.43 -20.03
CA ASN A 121 -13.00 4.57 -19.27
C ASN A 121 -13.36 5.12 -17.87
N GLY A 122 -12.85 6.30 -17.51
CA GLY A 122 -13.07 6.94 -16.20
C GLY A 122 -12.13 6.46 -15.09
N CYS A 123 -11.17 5.59 -15.39
CA CYS A 123 -10.13 5.22 -14.41
C CYS A 123 -9.13 6.36 -14.25
N HIS A 124 -8.59 6.50 -13.03
CA HIS A 124 -7.53 7.47 -12.72
C HIS A 124 -6.25 6.73 -12.39
N LEU A 125 -5.14 7.17 -12.98
CA LEU A 125 -3.78 6.71 -12.68
C LEU A 125 -3.02 7.86 -12.02
N ILE A 126 -2.28 7.55 -10.96
CA ILE A 126 -1.42 8.51 -10.25
C ILE A 126 -0.03 7.88 -10.16
N PHE A 127 0.97 8.54 -10.72
CA PHE A 127 2.36 8.13 -10.71
C PHE A 127 3.15 9.06 -9.79
N LEU A 128 3.91 8.47 -8.87
CA LEU A 128 4.78 9.18 -7.94
C LEU A 128 6.24 9.11 -8.44
N PRO A 129 7.08 10.11 -8.12
CA PRO A 129 8.49 10.14 -8.53
C PRO A 129 9.30 8.91 -8.07
N ASN A 130 8.91 8.30 -6.94
CA ASN A 130 9.57 7.13 -6.38
C ASN A 130 9.27 5.83 -7.15
N GLY A 131 8.44 5.87 -8.19
CA GLY A 131 8.04 4.70 -8.99
C GLY A 131 6.78 3.99 -8.49
N THR A 132 6.24 4.38 -7.33
CA THR A 132 4.94 3.93 -6.85
C THR A 132 3.85 4.53 -7.74
N TRP A 133 2.85 3.73 -8.08
CA TRP A 133 1.69 4.23 -8.80
C TRP A 133 0.39 3.64 -8.25
N LYS A 134 -0.68 4.38 -8.48
CA LYS A 134 -2.03 4.05 -8.00
C LYS A 134 -3.01 4.10 -9.17
N LYS A 135 -3.84 3.07 -9.29
CA LYS A 135 -5.03 3.02 -10.14
C LYS A 135 -6.28 3.13 -9.28
N VAL A 136 -7.17 4.03 -9.65
CA VAL A 136 -8.53 4.11 -9.11
C VAL A 136 -9.47 3.71 -10.24
N GLY A 137 -10.29 2.69 -9.99
CA GLY A 137 -11.32 2.25 -10.93
C GLY A 137 -12.36 3.35 -11.17
N SER A 138 -13.09 3.24 -12.28
CA SER A 138 -14.18 4.18 -12.60
C SER A 138 -15.33 4.17 -11.58
N ASP A 139 -15.41 3.11 -10.76
CA ASP A 139 -16.33 3.02 -9.63
C ASP A 139 -15.92 3.88 -8.42
N GLY A 140 -14.68 4.41 -8.40
CA GLY A 140 -14.10 5.15 -7.28
C GLY A 140 -13.88 4.32 -6.01
N LYS A 141 -14.17 3.03 -6.03
CA LYS A 141 -14.14 2.12 -4.87
C LYS A 141 -13.01 1.12 -4.99
N THR A 142 -12.74 0.64 -6.19
CA THR A 142 -11.61 -0.25 -6.47
C THR A 142 -10.34 0.59 -6.58
N VAL A 143 -9.35 0.27 -5.76
CA VAL A 143 -8.04 0.95 -5.77
C VAL A 143 -6.94 -0.07 -5.80
N THR A 144 -5.98 0.05 -6.71
CA THR A 144 -4.76 -0.75 -6.74
C THR A 144 -3.57 0.17 -6.60
N ILE A 145 -2.66 -0.12 -5.69
CA ILE A 145 -1.40 0.59 -5.47
C ILE A 145 -0.28 -0.41 -5.72
N THR A 146 0.65 -0.07 -6.60
CA THR A 146 1.86 -0.82 -6.86
C THR A 146 3.04 0.00 -6.36
N PHE A 147 3.72 -0.54 -5.35
CA PHE A 147 4.82 0.12 -4.68
C PHE A 147 6.14 -0.12 -5.42
N PHE A 148 7.09 0.79 -5.24
CA PHE A 148 8.41 0.73 -5.86
C PHE A 148 9.22 -0.52 -5.44
N ASN A 149 8.94 -1.08 -4.26
CA ASN A 149 9.56 -2.31 -3.76
C ASN A 149 8.95 -3.59 -4.38
N GLY A 150 7.96 -3.45 -5.26
CA GLY A 150 7.24 -4.54 -5.90
C GLY A 150 5.97 -4.99 -5.16
N ASP A 151 5.72 -4.49 -3.95
CA ASP A 151 4.50 -4.82 -3.21
C ASP A 151 3.27 -4.28 -3.94
N VAL A 152 2.13 -4.92 -3.70
CA VAL A 152 0.85 -4.50 -4.28
C VAL A 152 -0.23 -4.48 -3.21
N LYS A 153 -0.95 -3.37 -3.10
CA LYS A 153 -2.13 -3.24 -2.24
C LYS A 153 -3.36 -2.97 -3.07
N GLN A 154 -4.37 -3.81 -2.93
CA GLN A 154 -5.67 -3.67 -3.57
C GLN A 154 -6.77 -3.46 -2.52
N ILE A 155 -7.64 -2.49 -2.77
CA ILE A 155 -8.86 -2.23 -2.02
C ILE A 155 -10.02 -2.55 -2.95
N MET A 156 -10.88 -3.46 -2.51
CA MET A 156 -12.04 -3.93 -3.26
C MET A 156 -13.30 -3.14 -2.87
N PRO A 157 -14.36 -3.14 -3.71
CA PRO A 157 -15.58 -2.39 -3.42
C PRO A 157 -16.32 -2.79 -2.14
N ASP A 158 -16.13 -4.02 -1.67
CA ASP A 158 -16.69 -4.55 -0.42
C ASP A 158 -15.90 -4.11 0.83
N GLN A 159 -14.81 -3.34 0.66
CA GLN A 159 -13.81 -2.95 1.68
C GLN A 159 -12.82 -4.07 2.05
N THR A 160 -12.79 -5.19 1.32
CA THR A 160 -11.70 -6.17 1.46
C THR A 160 -10.38 -5.53 1.00
N VAL A 161 -9.34 -5.66 1.81
CA VAL A 161 -7.99 -5.19 1.50
C VAL A 161 -7.08 -6.39 1.27
N ILE A 162 -6.41 -6.43 0.13
CA ILE A 162 -5.47 -7.48 -0.25
C ILE A 162 -4.10 -6.84 -0.40
N TYR A 163 -3.13 -7.28 0.38
CA TYR A 163 -1.74 -6.84 0.34
C TYR A 163 -0.84 -8.01 -0.09
N TYR A 164 -0.07 -7.82 -1.15
CA TYR A 164 0.94 -8.76 -1.61
C TYR A 164 2.33 -8.23 -1.28
N TYR A 165 3.06 -8.96 -0.45
CA TYR A 165 4.46 -8.72 -0.13
C TYR A 165 5.34 -9.44 -1.16
N ALA A 166 6.03 -8.70 -2.00
CA ALA A 166 6.77 -9.25 -3.14
C ALA A 166 7.99 -10.08 -2.70
N ASP A 167 8.75 -9.59 -1.72
CA ASP A 167 9.95 -10.25 -1.22
C ASP A 167 9.63 -11.61 -0.55
N ALA A 168 8.65 -11.61 0.35
CA ALA A 168 8.20 -12.81 1.06
C ALA A 168 7.30 -13.72 0.21
N LYS A 169 6.77 -13.21 -0.92
CA LYS A 169 5.75 -13.86 -1.75
C LYS A 169 4.55 -14.31 -0.91
N THR A 170 4.03 -13.37 -0.12
CA THR A 170 2.94 -13.61 0.83
C THR A 170 1.78 -12.68 0.52
N THR A 171 0.57 -13.20 0.54
CA THR A 171 -0.65 -12.40 0.40
C THR A 171 -1.34 -12.31 1.76
N HIS A 172 -1.64 -11.09 2.21
CA HIS A 172 -2.40 -10.79 3.41
C HIS A 172 -3.72 -10.16 3.01
N THR A 173 -4.82 -10.78 3.41
CA THR A 173 -6.18 -10.31 3.14
C THR A 173 -6.84 -9.92 4.45
N THR A 174 -7.32 -8.69 4.54
CA THR A 174 -8.14 -8.19 5.64
C THR A 174 -9.55 -7.97 5.15
N TYR A 175 -10.50 -8.67 5.75
CA TYR A 175 -11.92 -8.57 5.44
C TYR A 175 -12.62 -7.49 6.29
N PRO A 176 -13.79 -6.98 5.87
CA PRO A 176 -14.50 -5.92 6.58
C PRO A 176 -14.97 -6.30 8.00
N ASP A 177 -15.09 -7.59 8.28
CA ASP A 177 -15.45 -8.15 9.59
C ASP A 177 -14.24 -8.27 10.55
N GLY A 178 -13.04 -7.93 10.09
CA GLY A 178 -11.80 -8.03 10.85
C GLY A 178 -11.11 -9.38 10.74
N LEU A 179 -11.61 -10.32 9.94
CA LEU A 179 -10.90 -11.55 9.63
C LEU A 179 -9.64 -11.21 8.81
N GLU A 180 -8.51 -11.77 9.22
CA GLU A 180 -7.26 -11.69 8.48
C GLU A 180 -6.82 -13.07 7.99
N VAL A 181 -6.35 -13.13 6.75
CA VAL A 181 -5.86 -14.36 6.12
C VAL A 181 -4.50 -14.09 5.51
N LEU A 182 -3.50 -14.85 5.94
CA LEU A 182 -2.17 -14.88 5.34
C LEU A 182 -2.02 -16.14 4.50
N GLN A 183 -1.66 -15.96 3.23
CA GLN A 183 -1.34 -17.03 2.29
C GLN A 183 0.14 -16.93 1.91
N PHE A 184 0.91 -17.96 2.27
CA PHE A 184 2.34 -18.03 2.00
C PHE A 184 2.62 -18.77 0.67
N SER A 185 3.78 -18.50 0.07
CA SER A 185 4.21 -19.13 -1.19
C SER A 185 4.35 -20.65 -1.13
N ASN A 186 4.54 -21.22 0.07
CA ASN A 186 4.57 -22.67 0.29
C ASN A 186 3.17 -23.32 0.31
N GLY A 187 2.10 -22.56 0.05
CA GLY A 187 0.71 -23.02 0.09
C GLY A 187 0.11 -23.09 1.49
N GLN A 188 0.87 -22.76 2.54
CA GLN A 188 0.34 -22.66 3.90
C GLN A 188 -0.61 -21.46 4.00
N ILE A 189 -1.75 -21.67 4.67
CA ILE A 189 -2.73 -20.63 4.93
C ILE A 189 -2.82 -20.45 6.45
N GLY A 190 -2.43 -19.26 6.94
CA GLY A 190 -2.71 -18.81 8.30
C GLY A 190 -4.01 -18.00 8.30
N LYS A 191 -4.96 -18.36 9.17
CA LYS A 191 -6.17 -17.55 9.40
C LYS A 191 -6.11 -17.02 10.82
N GLU A 192 -6.18 -15.71 10.97
CA GLU A 192 -6.21 -15.05 12.27
C GLU A 192 -7.50 -14.24 12.37
N ILE A 193 -8.31 -14.56 13.38
CA ILE A 193 -9.48 -13.75 13.73
C ILE A 193 -9.02 -12.84 14.85
N ILE A 194 -8.90 -11.53 14.57
CA ILE A 194 -8.74 -10.56 15.65
C ILE A 194 -10.10 -10.46 16.34
N GLN A 195 -10.28 -11.20 17.43
CA GLN A 195 -11.43 -11.00 18.31
C GLN A 195 -11.32 -9.61 18.94
N PRO A 196 -12.33 -8.74 18.81
CA PRO A 196 -12.32 -7.47 19.52
C PRO A 196 -12.38 -7.77 21.03
N ASN A 197 -11.26 -7.54 21.72
CA ASN A 197 -11.03 -7.61 23.16
C ASN A 197 -12.26 -8.02 24.01
N GLN A 198 -12.25 -9.25 24.55
CA GLN A 198 -13.01 -9.49 25.78
C GLN A 198 -12.34 -8.68 26.91
N PRO A 199 -13.08 -7.80 27.61
CA PRO A 199 -12.55 -7.14 28.78
C PRO A 199 -12.26 -8.17 29.90
N PRO A 200 -11.29 -7.89 30.80
CA PRO A 200 -10.93 -8.77 31.91
C PRO A 200 -12.08 -9.01 32.89
#